data_AF-A0A7W1VAY6-F1
#
_entry.id   AF-A0A7W1VAY6-F1
#
_cell.length_a   1.000
_cell.length_b   1.000
_cell.length_c   1.000
_cell.angle_alpha   90.00
_cell.angle_beta   90.00
_cell.angle_gamma   90.00
#
_symmetry.space_group_name_H-M   'P 1'
#
loop_
_entity.id
_entity.type
_entity.pdbx_description
1 polymer ?
#
loop_
_entity_poly.entity_id
_entity_poly.type
_entity_poly.pdbx_seq_one_letter_code
_entity_poly.pdbx_strand_id
1 'polypeptide(L)'
;MSLLDVQNFLARLYTDESLRREFSSAPEKIGKVNNLNEKEIAELTEILSAELNLFADSLRWKRLREVEKLLPLTKQVLAEEFEIYFHEFANQFLPATVKKHLEDAIQFAEFLQSKEKNWKKDLAKYEIAKLKFNNCDKNFIFKVFDYDIKEIFRKGVRAQKEFKQKKTFAVWLRIGKFARRFIW
;
A
#
# COMPACT_ATOMS: atom_id res chain seq x y z
N MET A 1 19.46 14.60 -22.83
CA MET A 1 18.28 13.91 -23.42
C MET A 1 17.10 14.88 -23.49
N SER A 2 15.88 14.39 -23.70
CA SER A 2 14.70 15.21 -23.41
C SER A 2 14.57 15.40 -21.89
N LEU A 3 14.03 16.54 -21.46
CA LEU A 3 13.74 16.82 -20.05
C LEU A 3 12.86 15.72 -19.41
N LEU A 4 12.00 15.09 -20.21
CA LEU A 4 11.09 14.04 -19.79
C LEU A 4 11.84 12.78 -19.33
N ASP A 5 12.95 12.42 -19.98
CA ASP A 5 13.73 11.23 -19.62
C ASP A 5 14.41 11.41 -18.27
N VAL A 6 14.98 12.59 -18.02
CA VAL A 6 15.59 12.95 -16.73
C VAL A 6 14.54 12.96 -15.62
N GLN A 7 13.36 13.54 -15.86
CA GLN A 7 12.26 13.56 -14.89
C GLN A 7 11.74 12.16 -14.57
N ASN A 8 11.61 11.30 -15.59
CA ASN A 8 11.19 9.91 -15.40
C ASN A 8 12.22 9.12 -14.59
N PHE A 9 13.52 9.33 -14.87
CA PHE A 9 14.58 8.68 -14.12
C PHE A 9 14.60 9.13 -12.65
N LEU A 10 14.49 10.43 -12.40
CA LEU A 10 14.35 10.99 -11.05
C LEU A 10 13.14 10.43 -10.30
N ALA A 11 11.97 10.38 -10.95
CA ALA A 11 10.77 9.81 -10.37
C ALA A 11 10.96 8.35 -9.94
N ARG A 12 11.72 7.57 -10.72
CA ARG A 12 12.10 6.19 -10.37
C ARG A 12 13.07 6.17 -9.20
N LEU A 13 14.11 7.00 -9.17
CA LEU A 13 15.03 7.07 -8.02
C LEU A 13 14.33 7.40 -6.69
N TYR A 14 13.30 8.26 -6.73
CA TYR A 14 12.52 8.59 -5.54
C TYR A 14 11.61 7.48 -5.03
N THR A 15 11.30 6.49 -5.87
CA THR A 15 10.29 5.48 -5.57
C THR A 15 10.89 4.08 -5.45
N ASP A 16 11.90 3.76 -6.24
CA ASP A 16 12.59 2.48 -6.30
C ASP A 16 13.87 2.52 -5.45
N GLU A 17 13.83 1.83 -4.31
CA GLU A 17 14.99 1.71 -3.43
C GLU A 17 16.15 0.92 -4.05
N SER A 18 15.87 -0.11 -4.85
CA SER A 18 16.93 -0.91 -5.45
C SER A 18 17.68 -0.10 -6.49
N LEU A 19 16.95 0.59 -7.38
CA LEU A 19 17.53 1.49 -8.37
C LEU A 19 18.34 2.61 -7.71
N ARG A 20 17.84 3.17 -6.60
CA ARG A 20 18.56 4.20 -5.84
C ARG A 20 19.87 3.67 -5.28
N ARG A 21 19.87 2.49 -4.64
CA ARG A 21 21.09 1.86 -4.11
C ARG A 21 22.10 1.55 -5.21
N GLU A 22 21.63 1.02 -6.34
CA GLU A 22 22.46 0.73 -7.50
C GLU A 22 23.08 2.01 -8.07
N PHE A 23 22.28 3.08 -8.23
CA PHE A 23 22.77 4.35 -8.73
C PHE A 23 23.78 4.97 -7.77
N SER A 24 23.53 4.97 -6.46
CA SER A 24 24.49 5.45 -5.46
C SER A 24 25.82 4.68 -5.49
N SER A 25 25.78 3.39 -5.84
CA SER A 25 26.98 2.54 -5.88
C SER A 25 27.75 2.64 -7.21
N ALA A 26 27.05 2.89 -8.32
CA ALA A 26 27.66 3.02 -9.65
C ALA A 26 26.91 4.04 -10.54
N PRO A 27 27.02 5.36 -10.25
CA PRO A 27 26.24 6.39 -10.92
C PRO A 27 26.44 6.42 -12.45
N GLU A 28 27.69 6.26 -12.90
CA GLU A 28 28.03 6.28 -14.32
C GLU A 28 27.43 5.11 -15.09
N LYS A 29 27.47 3.90 -14.50
CA LYS A 29 26.94 2.69 -15.12
C LYS A 29 25.42 2.76 -15.21
N ILE A 30 24.76 3.05 -14.09
CA ILE A 30 23.30 3.08 -14.02
C ILE A 30 22.75 4.28 -14.82
N GLY A 31 23.41 5.43 -14.76
CA GLY A 31 23.06 6.59 -15.57
C GLY A 31 23.14 6.32 -17.07
N LYS A 32 24.22 5.70 -17.56
CA LYS A 32 24.35 5.33 -18.97
C LYS A 32 23.28 4.33 -19.42
N VAL A 33 22.99 3.30 -18.60
CA VAL A 33 21.91 2.32 -18.88
C VAL A 33 20.53 2.98 -18.96
N ASN A 34 20.33 4.06 -18.21
CA ASN A 34 19.08 4.83 -18.21
C ASN A 34 19.13 6.04 -19.15
N ASN A 35 20.05 6.05 -20.13
CA ASN A 35 20.17 7.11 -21.12
C ASN A 35 20.32 8.48 -20.45
N LEU A 36 21.31 8.63 -19.57
CA LEU A 36 21.76 9.93 -19.06
C LEU A 36 23.13 10.26 -19.65
N ASN A 37 23.37 11.53 -19.93
CA ASN A 37 24.69 12.00 -20.31
C ASN A 37 25.59 12.25 -19.10
N GLU A 38 26.89 12.43 -19.32
CA GLU A 38 27.88 12.58 -18.25
C GLU A 38 27.62 13.80 -17.35
N LYS A 39 27.08 14.89 -17.92
CA LYS A 39 26.71 16.09 -17.17
C LYS A 39 25.50 15.84 -16.27
N GLU A 40 24.46 15.20 -16.80
CA GLU A 40 23.25 14.82 -16.04
C GLU A 40 23.61 13.85 -14.90
N ILE A 41 24.53 12.91 -15.15
CA ILE A 41 25.01 11.97 -14.12
C ILE A 41 25.76 12.73 -13.02
N ALA A 42 26.64 13.67 -13.38
CA ALA A 42 27.39 14.47 -12.42
C ALA A 42 26.45 15.35 -11.57
N GLU A 43 25.53 16.08 -12.21
CA GLU A 43 24.53 16.93 -11.55
C GLU A 43 23.66 16.11 -10.58
N LEU A 44 23.18 14.94 -11.01
CA LEU A 44 22.44 14.05 -10.14
C LEU A 44 23.31 13.59 -8.97
N THR A 45 24.54 13.11 -9.22
CA THR A 45 25.43 12.57 -8.17
C THR A 45 25.74 13.61 -7.10
N GLU A 46 25.88 14.87 -7.48
CA GLU A 46 26.09 16.00 -6.57
C GLU A 46 24.88 16.27 -5.67
N ILE A 47 23.66 16.26 -6.24
CA ILE A 47 22.39 16.43 -5.50
C ILE A 47 22.07 15.21 -4.60
N LEU A 48 22.54 14.02 -4.99
CA LEU A 48 22.00 12.73 -4.56
C LEU A 48 22.32 12.30 -3.13
N SER A 49 23.39 12.81 -2.51
CA SER A 49 23.93 12.15 -1.31
C SER A 49 23.08 12.35 -0.03
N ALA A 50 22.24 13.39 0.05
CA ALA A 50 21.38 13.63 1.22
C ALA A 50 19.90 13.89 0.86
N GLU A 51 19.62 14.72 -0.13
CA GLU A 51 18.26 15.19 -0.42
C GLU A 51 17.35 14.10 -0.97
N LEU A 52 17.93 13.14 -1.72
CA LEU A 52 17.13 12.12 -2.38
C LEU A 52 16.55 11.09 -1.40
N ASN A 53 17.33 10.68 -0.39
CA ASN A 53 16.83 9.78 0.64
C ASN A 53 15.73 10.44 1.48
N LEU A 54 15.92 11.71 1.87
CA LEU A 54 14.91 12.47 2.58
C LEU A 54 13.60 12.59 1.79
N PHE A 55 13.69 12.84 0.48
CA PHE A 55 12.52 12.93 -0.37
C PHE A 55 11.84 11.58 -0.57
N ALA A 56 12.61 10.51 -0.80
CA ALA A 56 12.08 9.15 -0.92
C ALA A 56 11.36 8.71 0.36
N ASP A 57 11.94 9.00 1.52
CA ASP A 57 11.33 8.73 2.82
C ASP A 57 10.06 9.55 3.00
N SER A 58 10.07 10.84 2.66
CA SER A 58 8.88 11.71 2.72
C SER A 58 7.75 11.19 1.84
N LEU A 59 8.06 10.69 0.64
CA LEU A 59 7.08 10.11 -0.26
C LEU A 59 6.51 8.80 0.31
N ARG A 60 7.36 7.96 0.91
CA ARG A 60 6.93 6.72 1.59
C ARG A 60 6.01 7.02 2.77
N TRP A 61 6.37 7.99 3.61
CA TRP A 61 5.53 8.47 4.72
C TRP A 61 4.18 9.01 4.24
N LYS A 62 4.17 9.74 3.12
CA LYS A 62 2.92 10.21 2.52
C LYS A 62 2.04 9.04 2.07
N ARG A 63 2.62 8.04 1.40
CA ARG A 63 1.88 6.82 0.99
C ARG A 63 1.33 6.09 2.21
N LEU A 64 2.15 5.90 3.26
CA LEU A 64 1.73 5.26 4.51
C LEU A 64 0.52 5.97 5.12
N ARG A 65 0.60 7.28 5.32
CA ARG A 65 -0.50 8.07 5.91
C ARG A 65 -1.80 7.99 5.10
N GLU A 66 -1.72 7.95 3.78
CA GLU A 66 -2.91 7.78 2.95
C GLU A 66 -3.51 6.37 3.07
N VAL A 67 -2.66 5.35 3.15
CA VAL A 67 -3.10 3.96 3.37
C VAL A 67 -3.70 3.77 4.76
N GLU A 68 -3.15 4.41 5.81
CA GLU A 68 -3.72 4.40 7.17
C GLU A 68 -5.14 4.95 7.22
N LYS A 69 -5.43 6.01 6.44
CA LYS A 69 -6.79 6.57 6.33
C LYS A 69 -7.76 5.61 5.66
N LEU A 70 -7.28 4.78 4.74
CA LEU A 70 -8.10 3.83 3.98
C LEU A 70 -8.29 2.49 4.71
N LEU A 71 -7.35 2.11 5.57
CA LEU A 71 -7.34 0.87 6.36
C LEU A 71 -7.27 1.13 7.88
N PRO A 72 -8.18 1.95 8.44
CA PRO A 72 -8.09 2.40 9.83
C PRO A 72 -8.17 1.25 10.84
N LEU A 73 -9.00 0.23 10.58
CA LEU A 73 -9.12 -0.90 11.50
C LEU A 73 -7.86 -1.76 11.45
N THR A 74 -7.37 -2.06 10.25
CA THR A 74 -6.14 -2.83 10.08
C THR A 74 -4.95 -2.13 10.75
N LYS A 75 -4.84 -0.79 10.62
CA LYS A 75 -3.84 0.00 11.37
C LYS A 75 -4.03 -0.11 12.88
N GLN A 76 -5.27 -0.05 13.37
CA GLN A 76 -5.55 -0.17 14.79
C GLN A 76 -5.18 -1.54 15.37
N VAL A 77 -5.35 -2.62 14.59
CA VAL A 77 -5.01 -4.00 15.00
C VAL A 77 -3.49 -4.20 15.05
N LEU A 78 -2.82 -3.82 13.96
CA LEU A 78 -1.41 -4.11 13.75
C LEU A 78 -0.50 -3.11 14.48
N ALA A 79 -1.03 -1.93 14.82
CA ALA A 79 -0.29 -0.87 15.53
C ALA A 79 1.06 -0.57 14.84
N GLU A 80 2.17 -0.85 15.51
CA GLU A 80 3.53 -0.66 15.01
C GLU A 80 3.88 -1.64 13.88
N GLU A 81 3.36 -2.87 13.90
CA GLU A 81 3.56 -3.87 12.85
C GLU A 81 3.04 -3.37 11.49
N PHE A 82 2.02 -2.50 11.50
CA PHE A 82 1.46 -1.94 10.27
C PHE A 82 2.51 -1.16 9.48
N GLU A 83 3.30 -0.34 10.17
CA GLU A 83 4.33 0.47 9.53
C GLU A 83 5.45 -0.41 9.02
N ILE A 84 5.91 -1.38 9.82
CA ILE A 84 6.96 -2.34 9.43
C ILE A 84 6.55 -3.09 8.15
N TYR A 85 5.33 -3.64 8.12
CA TYR A 85 4.83 -4.32 6.94
C TYR A 85 4.64 -3.39 5.75
N PHE A 86 4.24 -2.13 5.98
CA PHE A 86 4.11 -1.17 4.89
C PHE A 86 5.45 -0.82 4.28
N HIS A 87 6.52 -0.69 5.08
CA HIS A 87 7.87 -0.50 4.56
C HIS A 87 8.33 -1.69 3.71
N GLU A 88 8.11 -2.93 4.18
CA GLU A 88 8.40 -4.13 3.38
C GLU A 88 7.66 -4.13 2.04
N PHE A 89 6.37 -3.80 2.07
CA PHE A 89 5.52 -3.72 0.89
C PHE A 89 5.96 -2.62 -0.08
N ALA A 90 6.24 -1.41 0.42
CA ALA A 90 6.57 -0.25 -0.39
C ALA A 90 7.88 -0.45 -1.18
N ASN A 91 8.76 -1.31 -0.70
CA ASN A 91 9.99 -1.70 -1.37
C ASN A 91 9.77 -2.68 -2.53
N GLN A 92 8.65 -3.41 -2.53
CA GLN A 92 8.30 -4.38 -3.56
C GLN A 92 7.27 -3.85 -4.55
N PHE A 93 6.52 -2.81 -4.18
CA PHE A 93 5.39 -2.31 -4.95
C PHE A 93 5.45 -0.80 -5.25
N LEU A 94 5.44 -0.50 -6.55
CA LEU A 94 5.41 0.84 -7.11
C LEU A 94 4.06 1.12 -7.78
N PRO A 95 3.23 2.03 -7.24
CA PRO A 95 1.92 2.34 -7.81
C PRO A 95 2.07 3.12 -9.12
N ALA A 96 1.53 2.57 -10.21
CA ALA A 96 1.65 3.12 -11.55
C ALA A 96 0.44 3.98 -11.98
N THR A 97 -0.71 3.90 -11.28
CA THR A 97 -1.98 4.47 -11.77
C THR A 97 -2.30 5.87 -11.26
N VAL A 98 -3.39 6.48 -11.75
CA VAL A 98 -3.89 7.80 -11.28
C VAL A 98 -4.46 7.71 -9.86
N LYS A 99 -4.98 6.55 -9.43
CA LYS A 99 -5.56 6.32 -8.08
C LYS A 99 -4.55 5.66 -7.14
N LYS A 100 -3.32 6.19 -7.08
CA LYS A 100 -2.16 5.60 -6.39
C LYS A 100 -2.46 5.15 -4.96
N HIS A 101 -3.15 5.97 -4.17
CA HIS A 101 -3.42 5.67 -2.76
C HIS A 101 -4.41 4.52 -2.56
N LEU A 102 -5.45 4.45 -3.41
CA LEU A 102 -6.43 3.36 -3.36
C LEU A 102 -5.78 2.04 -3.80
N GLU A 103 -4.98 2.09 -4.86
CA GLU A 103 -4.24 0.93 -5.34
C GLU A 103 -3.24 0.44 -4.29
N ASP A 104 -2.45 1.35 -3.71
CA ASP A 104 -1.55 1.04 -2.59
C ASP A 104 -2.30 0.37 -1.44
N ALA A 105 -3.46 0.90 -1.02
CA ALA A 105 -4.22 0.31 0.08
C ALA A 105 -4.77 -1.09 -0.26
N ILE A 106 -5.23 -1.31 -1.49
CA ILE A 106 -5.70 -2.62 -1.94
C ILE A 106 -4.55 -3.62 -1.96
N GLN A 107 -3.44 -3.26 -2.60
CA GLN A 107 -2.29 -4.15 -2.78
C GLN A 107 -1.58 -4.41 -1.45
N PHE A 108 -1.47 -3.42 -0.59
CA PHE A 108 -0.92 -3.58 0.74
C PHE A 108 -1.76 -4.54 1.60
N ALA A 109 -3.09 -4.40 1.57
CA ALA A 109 -3.94 -5.30 2.34
C ALA A 109 -4.04 -6.71 1.73
N GLU A 110 -3.75 -6.89 0.44
CA GLU A 110 -3.54 -8.20 -0.18
C GLU A 110 -2.18 -8.80 0.25
N PHE A 111 -1.13 -7.98 0.32
CA PHE A 111 0.16 -8.37 0.92
C PHE A 111 0.00 -8.82 2.39
N LEU A 112 -0.75 -8.08 3.21
CA LEU A 112 -1.03 -8.45 4.60
C LEU A 112 -1.77 -9.78 4.72
N GLN A 113 -2.68 -10.10 3.80
CA GLN A 113 -3.38 -11.40 3.81
C GLN A 113 -2.44 -12.59 3.58
N SER A 114 -1.30 -12.37 2.90
CA SER A 114 -0.27 -13.42 2.71
C SER A 114 0.66 -13.56 3.92
N LYS A 115 0.86 -12.47 4.69
CA LYS A 115 1.75 -12.42 5.85
C LYS A 115 1.05 -12.88 7.14
N GLU A 116 -0.18 -12.42 7.37
CA GLU A 116 -0.94 -12.70 8.58
C GLU A 116 -1.78 -13.98 8.45
N LYS A 117 -1.76 -14.84 9.49
CA LYS A 117 -2.40 -16.17 9.46
C LYS A 117 -3.67 -16.27 10.32
N ASN A 118 -4.04 -15.21 11.03
CA ASN A 118 -5.11 -15.17 12.04
C ASN A 118 -6.27 -14.25 11.62
N TRP A 119 -7.13 -13.88 12.57
CA TRP A 119 -8.27 -12.97 12.36
C TRP A 119 -7.89 -11.57 11.85
N LYS A 120 -6.62 -11.14 12.02
CA LYS A 120 -6.14 -9.85 11.50
C LYS A 120 -6.22 -9.81 9.97
N LYS A 121 -5.97 -10.94 9.29
CA LYS A 121 -6.07 -11.06 7.83
C LYS A 121 -7.50 -10.81 7.32
N ASP A 122 -8.49 -11.24 8.11
CA ASP A 122 -9.90 -11.13 7.75
C ASP A 122 -10.40 -9.69 7.90
N LEU A 123 -9.81 -8.90 8.80
CA LEU A 123 -10.05 -7.47 8.86
C LEU A 123 -9.50 -6.72 7.64
N ALA A 124 -8.26 -7.01 7.24
CA ALA A 124 -7.69 -6.44 6.02
C ALA A 124 -8.56 -6.79 4.79
N LYS A 125 -8.97 -8.07 4.68
CA LYS A 125 -9.89 -8.55 3.64
C LYS A 125 -11.23 -7.82 3.64
N TYR A 126 -11.77 -7.54 4.83
CA TYR A 126 -13.03 -6.83 4.99
C TYR A 126 -12.92 -5.36 4.56
N GLU A 127 -11.87 -4.65 4.97
CA GLU A 127 -11.65 -3.26 4.58
C GLU A 127 -11.42 -3.12 3.08
N ILE A 128 -10.67 -4.03 2.45
CA ILE A 128 -10.52 -4.08 0.99
C ILE A 128 -11.87 -4.25 0.30
N ALA A 129 -12.72 -5.16 0.78
CA ALA A 129 -14.03 -5.40 0.17
C ALA A 129 -14.89 -4.13 0.22
N LYS A 130 -14.85 -3.41 1.35
CA LYS A 130 -15.51 -2.10 1.50
C LYS A 130 -14.92 -1.06 0.55
N LEU A 131 -13.59 -0.96 0.44
CA LEU A 131 -12.92 -0.02 -0.47
C LEU A 131 -13.27 -0.30 -1.94
N LYS A 132 -13.21 -1.57 -2.37
CA LYS A 132 -13.57 -2.00 -3.72
C LYS A 132 -15.05 -1.72 -4.01
N PHE A 133 -15.94 -1.97 -3.05
CA PHE A 133 -17.36 -1.67 -3.22
C PHE A 133 -17.63 -0.17 -3.41
N ASN A 134 -16.95 0.68 -2.65
CA ASN A 134 -17.15 2.13 -2.74
C ASN A 134 -16.57 2.73 -4.02
N ASN A 135 -15.47 2.18 -4.55
CA ASN A 135 -14.68 2.82 -5.61
C ASN A 135 -14.77 2.18 -7.00
N CYS A 136 -15.33 0.97 -7.15
CA CYS A 136 -15.25 0.22 -8.41
C CYS A 136 -16.59 0.06 -9.16
N ASP A 137 -17.60 0.89 -8.89
CA ASP A 137 -18.95 0.80 -9.51
C ASP A 137 -19.58 -0.60 -9.51
N LYS A 138 -19.10 -1.47 -8.62
CA LYS A 138 -19.64 -2.82 -8.47
C LYS A 138 -20.93 -2.74 -7.67
N ASN A 139 -21.99 -3.28 -8.26
CA ASN A 139 -23.28 -3.37 -7.58
C ASN A 139 -23.35 -4.50 -6.56
N PHE A 140 -22.38 -5.42 -6.57
CA PHE A 140 -22.37 -6.58 -5.68
C PHE A 140 -20.95 -7.03 -5.34
N ILE A 141 -20.68 -7.26 -4.06
CA ILE A 141 -19.47 -7.93 -3.56
C ILE A 141 -19.87 -8.94 -2.49
N PHE A 142 -19.35 -10.15 -2.61
CA PHE A 142 -19.47 -11.22 -1.62
C PHE A 142 -18.08 -11.61 -1.12
N LYS A 143 -17.91 -11.74 0.20
CA LYS A 143 -16.68 -12.25 0.82
C LYS A 143 -17.00 -13.17 2.00
N VAL A 144 -16.21 -14.23 2.10
CA VAL A 144 -16.20 -15.16 3.24
C VAL A 144 -14.99 -14.87 4.11
N PHE A 145 -15.15 -15.00 5.41
CA PHE A 145 -14.14 -14.82 6.44
C PHE A 145 -14.03 -16.10 7.26
N ASP A 146 -12.84 -16.41 7.74
CA ASP A 146 -12.57 -17.57 8.59
C ASP A 146 -12.98 -17.31 10.05
N TYR A 147 -13.05 -16.04 10.46
CA TYR A 147 -13.40 -15.60 11.82
C TYR A 147 -14.71 -14.78 11.87
N ASP A 148 -15.29 -14.68 13.07
CA ASP A 148 -16.54 -13.94 13.29
C ASP A 148 -16.29 -12.42 13.29
N ILE A 149 -16.46 -11.80 12.12
CA ILE A 149 -16.26 -10.37 11.94
C ILE A 149 -17.18 -9.54 12.85
N LYS A 150 -18.41 -9.98 13.13
CA LYS A 150 -19.31 -9.24 14.02
C LYS A 150 -18.79 -9.24 15.44
N GLU A 151 -18.29 -10.38 15.90
CA GLU A 151 -17.71 -10.51 17.22
C GLU A 151 -16.46 -9.63 17.38
N ILE A 152 -15.61 -9.58 16.35
CA ILE A 152 -14.44 -8.70 16.28
C ILE A 152 -14.85 -7.22 16.43
N PHE A 153 -15.90 -6.80 15.72
CA PHE A 153 -16.42 -5.44 15.85
C PHE A 153 -17.06 -5.15 17.20
N ARG A 154 -17.84 -6.09 17.76
CA ARG A 154 -18.58 -5.90 19.02
C ARG A 154 -17.67 -5.83 20.23
N LYS A 155 -16.71 -6.75 20.32
CA LYS A 155 -15.80 -6.81 21.48
C LYS A 155 -14.71 -5.75 21.42
N GLY A 156 -14.51 -5.16 20.24
CA GLY A 156 -13.49 -4.16 20.01
C GLY A 156 -12.15 -4.83 19.72
N VAL A 157 -11.54 -4.37 18.63
CA VAL A 157 -10.26 -4.86 18.09
C VAL A 157 -9.12 -4.89 19.12
N ARG A 158 -9.13 -3.99 20.11
CA ARG A 158 -8.09 -3.88 21.15
C ARG A 158 -8.32 -4.79 22.37
N ALA A 159 -9.52 -5.34 22.54
CA ALA A 159 -9.91 -6.00 23.78
C ALA A 159 -9.56 -7.50 23.83
N GLN A 160 -9.29 -8.12 22.68
CA GLN A 160 -8.98 -9.55 22.62
C GLN A 160 -7.79 -9.85 21.71
N LYS A 161 -6.86 -10.69 22.22
CA LYS A 161 -5.74 -11.22 21.45
C LYS A 161 -6.18 -12.27 20.43
N GLU A 162 -7.27 -13.00 20.73
CA GLU A 162 -7.74 -14.11 19.92
C GLU A 162 -9.26 -14.11 19.79
N PHE A 163 -9.73 -14.45 18.59
CA PHE A 163 -11.14 -14.66 18.28
C PHE A 163 -11.35 -16.11 17.85
N LYS A 164 -12.51 -16.67 18.19
CA LYS A 164 -12.86 -18.04 17.78
C LYS A 164 -13.01 -18.11 16.27
N GLN A 165 -12.43 -19.14 15.67
CA GLN A 165 -12.61 -19.42 14.26
C GLN A 165 -14.07 -19.84 14.04
N LYS A 166 -14.78 -19.06 13.23
CA LYS A 166 -16.17 -19.28 12.89
C LYS A 166 -16.40 -18.58 11.56
N LYS A 167 -16.69 -19.37 10.53
CA LYS A 167 -16.88 -18.82 9.19
C LYS A 167 -18.05 -17.85 9.19
N THR A 168 -17.79 -16.65 8.72
CA THR A 168 -18.82 -15.62 8.48
C THR A 168 -18.72 -15.13 7.05
N PHE A 169 -19.76 -14.46 6.58
CA PHE A 169 -19.72 -13.85 5.26
C PHE A 169 -20.34 -12.47 5.30
N ALA A 170 -19.87 -11.62 4.39
CA ALA A 170 -20.41 -10.30 4.18
C ALA A 170 -20.79 -10.08 2.73
N VAL A 171 -21.89 -9.37 2.56
CA VAL A 171 -22.46 -9.00 1.27
C VAL A 171 -22.61 -7.49 1.23
N TRP A 172 -22.04 -6.87 0.20
CA TRP A 172 -22.27 -5.48 -0.15
C TRP A 172 -23.10 -5.45 -1.43
N LEU A 173 -24.22 -4.74 -1.38
CA LEU A 173 -25.17 -4.64 -2.47
C LEU A 173 -25.52 -3.17 -2.71
N ARG A 174 -25.51 -2.77 -3.99
CA ARG A 174 -25.97 -1.46 -4.45
C ARG A 174 -27.18 -1.66 -5.35
N ILE A 175 -28.31 -1.07 -4.98
CA ILE A 175 -29.54 -1.04 -5.78
C ILE A 175 -29.88 0.44 -6.00
N GLY A 176 -29.63 0.94 -7.21
CA GLY A 176 -29.76 2.36 -7.53
C GLY A 176 -28.84 3.21 -6.65
N LYS A 177 -29.41 4.19 -5.94
CA LYS A 177 -28.68 5.04 -4.98
C LYS A 177 -28.48 4.40 -3.60
N PHE A 178 -29.09 3.25 -3.34
CA PHE A 178 -29.04 2.62 -2.03
C PHE A 178 -27.89 1.61 -1.94
N ALA A 179 -27.02 1.80 -0.96
CA ALA A 179 -25.98 0.84 -0.59
C ALA A 179 -26.36 0.14 0.72
N ARG A 180 -26.35 -1.19 0.73
CA ARG A 180 -26.56 -2.01 1.94
C ARG A 180 -25.41 -2.98 2.14
N ARG A 181 -25.07 -3.20 3.41
CA ARG A 181 -24.09 -4.20 3.84
C ARG A 181 -24.75 -5.15 4.82
N PHE A 182 -24.63 -6.43 4.56
CA PHE A 182 -25.05 -7.50 5.45
C PHE A 182 -23.83 -8.29 5.88
N ILE A 183 -23.79 -8.67 7.14
CA ILE A 183 -22.80 -9.60 7.69
C ILE A 183 -23.63 -10.69 8.34
N TRP A 184 -23.30 -11.95 8.11
CA TRP A 184 -23.94 -13.12 8.72
C TRP A 184 -22.94 -13.87 9.56
#